data_AF-A0A9D6B543-F1
#
_entry.id   AF-A0A9D6B543-F1
#
_cell.length_a   1.000
_cell.length_b   1.000
_cell.length_c   1.000
_cell.angle_alpha   90.00
_cell.angle_beta   90.00
_cell.angle_gamma   90.00
#
_symmetry.space_group_name_H-M   'P 1'
#
loop_
_entity.id
_entity.type
_entity.pdbx_description
1 polymer ?
#
loop_
_entity_poly.entity_id
_entity_poly.type
_entity_poly.pdbx_seq_one_letter_code
_entity_poly.pdbx_strand_id
1 'polypeptide(L)'
;MDIPQQLIQEITWTFLLSFLAFCIAMALTPVYTFFAYRYKFWKRSRSTSTTGEVLEIIAKLRKRKRNFPTMAGIIIILAVTIVTVVFNLDREQTWLPLAALLGGGLVGLIDDILNVRGKGEGVAGLRAPIKFAMIATVAAIGAWFFYYKLGYTSVQVPFVGDITLGLWLIPLFILVVVSTGNAVNISDGMDGLSGGLLTSAFGAFAVIALLQGNFGIAALCLTIIGALLAYLWFNIPPARFQMGDVGSFSLGTALGVIAMLTNSLFLLPIIGLVFVAEAGSSLIQIVSKRFFHRKVFIAAPIHHHFNAQDWPKEKITMRFWVIGQVCAAVGVILALAGGHV
;
A
#
# COMPACT_ATOMS: atom_id res chain seq x y z
N MET A 1 -34.32 -13.17 12.19
CA MET A 1 -33.89 -11.88 11.60
C MET A 1 -33.72 -12.14 10.12
N ASP A 2 -34.62 -11.61 9.30
CA ASP A 2 -34.45 -11.67 7.85
C ASP A 2 -33.39 -10.65 7.45
N ILE A 3 -32.30 -11.12 6.83
CA ILE A 3 -31.30 -10.23 6.25
C ILE A 3 -31.99 -9.50 5.09
N PRO A 4 -31.96 -8.16 5.04
CA PRO A 4 -32.60 -7.43 3.96
C PRO A 4 -32.08 -7.92 2.60
N GLN A 5 -32.99 -8.22 1.66
CA GLN A 5 -32.61 -8.74 0.34
C GLN A 5 -31.67 -7.78 -0.41
N GLN A 6 -31.83 -6.47 -0.20
CA GLN A 6 -30.91 -5.46 -0.72
C GLN A 6 -29.48 -5.63 -0.19
N LEU A 7 -29.30 -5.90 1.11
CA LEU A 7 -27.98 -6.13 1.70
C LEU A 7 -27.31 -7.37 1.10
N ILE A 8 -28.07 -8.44 0.88
CA ILE A 8 -27.56 -9.66 0.22
C ILE A 8 -27.08 -9.32 -1.20
N GLN A 9 -27.85 -8.53 -1.94
CA GLN A 9 -27.50 -8.12 -3.29
C GLN A 9 -26.21 -7.29 -3.32
N GLU A 10 -26.07 -6.29 -2.44
CA GLU A 10 -24.86 -5.45 -2.36
C GLU A 10 -23.61 -6.25 -1.99
N ILE A 11 -23.72 -7.15 -1.00
CA ILE A 11 -22.62 -8.03 -0.61
C ILE A 11 -22.24 -8.94 -1.78
N THR A 12 -23.23 -9.57 -2.43
CA THR A 12 -23.00 -10.44 -3.58
C THR A 12 -22.30 -9.69 -4.70
N TRP A 13 -22.75 -8.46 -4.99
CA TRP A 13 -22.13 -7.60 -6.00
C TRP A 13 -20.67 -7.27 -5.66
N THR A 14 -20.40 -6.90 -4.41
CA THR A 14 -19.05 -6.61 -3.90
C THR A 14 -18.10 -7.79 -4.11
N PHE A 15 -18.53 -9.02 -3.83
CA PHE A 15 -17.73 -10.23 -4.09
C PHE A 15 -17.56 -10.54 -5.58
N LEU A 16 -18.59 -10.32 -6.40
CA LEU A 16 -18.49 -10.50 -7.85
C LEU A 16 -17.44 -9.56 -8.47
N LEU A 17 -17.36 -8.30 -8.01
CA LEU A 17 -16.35 -7.35 -8.47
C LEU A 17 -14.93 -7.78 -8.08
N SER A 18 -14.77 -8.36 -6.89
CA SER A 18 -13.50 -8.98 -6.47
C SER A 18 -13.07 -10.09 -7.42
N PHE A 19 -13.98 -11.02 -7.72
CA PHE A 19 -13.73 -12.12 -8.64
C PHE A 19 -13.40 -11.61 -10.05
N LEU A 20 -14.14 -10.62 -10.55
CA LEU A 20 -13.88 -10.01 -11.86
C LEU A 20 -12.49 -9.36 -11.91
N ALA A 21 -12.10 -8.62 -10.88
CA ALA A 21 -10.78 -8.01 -10.78
C ALA A 21 -9.66 -9.06 -10.77
N PHE A 22 -9.85 -10.17 -10.06
CA PHE A 22 -8.94 -11.31 -10.09
C PHE A 22 -8.79 -11.88 -11.52
N CYS A 23 -9.91 -12.14 -12.21
CA CYS A 23 -9.90 -12.66 -13.57
C CYS A 23 -9.19 -11.72 -14.56
N ILE A 24 -9.48 -10.41 -14.50
CA ILE A 24 -8.83 -9.41 -15.35
C ILE A 24 -7.33 -9.34 -15.05
N ALA A 25 -6.94 -9.30 -13.76
CA ALA A 25 -5.53 -9.28 -13.38
C ALA A 25 -4.77 -10.55 -13.83
N MET A 26 -5.40 -11.72 -13.71
CA MET A 26 -4.86 -12.99 -14.23
C MET A 26 -4.67 -12.94 -15.74
N ALA A 27 -5.64 -12.39 -16.49
CA ALA A 27 -5.57 -12.26 -17.95
C ALA A 27 -4.50 -11.25 -18.41
N LEU A 28 -4.31 -10.15 -17.67
CA LEU A 28 -3.30 -9.13 -17.96
C LEU A 28 -1.87 -9.60 -17.64
N THR A 29 -1.70 -10.55 -16.72
CA THR A 29 -0.38 -10.97 -16.24
C THR A 29 0.51 -11.58 -17.34
N PRO A 30 0.05 -12.53 -18.19
CA PRO A 30 0.84 -13.04 -19.32
C PRO A 30 1.30 -11.94 -20.29
N VAL A 31 0.42 -10.97 -20.57
CA VAL A 31 0.72 -9.84 -21.46
C VAL A 31 1.84 -8.97 -20.85
N TYR A 32 1.69 -8.58 -19.58
CA TYR A 32 2.70 -7.81 -18.87
C TYR A 32 4.04 -8.56 -18.81
N THR A 33 4.03 -9.83 -18.41
CA THR A 33 5.25 -10.63 -18.26
C THR A 33 5.98 -10.80 -19.58
N PHE A 34 5.27 -11.03 -20.69
CA PHE A 34 5.88 -11.07 -22.02
C PHE A 34 6.72 -9.81 -22.30
N PHE A 35 6.13 -8.63 -22.14
CA PHE A 35 6.85 -7.37 -22.37
C PHE A 35 7.96 -7.12 -21.35
N ALA A 36 7.69 -7.37 -20.07
CA ALA A 36 8.61 -7.08 -18.98
C ALA A 36 9.89 -7.92 -19.06
N TYR A 37 9.77 -9.19 -19.48
CA TYR A 37 10.92 -10.06 -19.76
C TYR A 37 11.60 -9.69 -21.08
N ARG A 38 10.84 -9.42 -22.16
CA ARG A 38 11.38 -9.07 -23.49
C ARG A 38 12.22 -7.80 -23.47
N TYR A 39 11.80 -6.80 -22.70
CA TYR A 39 12.46 -5.50 -22.57
C TYR A 39 13.28 -5.35 -21.27
N LYS A 40 13.43 -6.44 -20.49
CA LYS A 40 14.29 -6.50 -19.31
C LYS A 40 14.02 -5.38 -18.32
N PHE A 41 12.81 -5.33 -17.77
CA PHE A 41 12.41 -4.38 -16.72
C PHE A 41 13.08 -4.70 -15.36
N TRP A 42 14.41 -4.79 -15.34
CA TRP A 42 15.20 -5.16 -14.17
C TRP A 42 15.45 -3.95 -13.30
N LYS A 43 15.05 -4.03 -12.02
CA LYS A 43 15.34 -2.98 -11.06
C LYS A 43 16.85 -2.89 -10.83
N ARG A 44 17.44 -1.72 -11.10
CA ARG A 44 18.86 -1.45 -10.87
C ARG A 44 19.02 -0.88 -9.47
N SER A 45 19.59 -1.65 -8.54
CA SER A 45 19.69 -1.18 -7.14
C SER A 45 20.87 -0.22 -6.94
N ARG A 46 20.65 0.76 -6.05
CA ARG A 46 21.65 1.68 -5.51
C ARG A 46 22.81 0.92 -4.83
N SER A 47 24.02 1.48 -4.93
CA SER A 47 25.21 1.07 -4.19
C SER A 47 25.36 1.77 -2.84
N THR A 48 24.65 2.89 -2.64
CA THR A 48 24.76 3.77 -1.47
C THR A 48 23.42 3.97 -0.76
N SER A 49 23.47 4.20 0.55
CA SER A 49 22.31 4.57 1.38
C SER A 49 21.79 5.97 1.02
N THR A 50 20.65 6.36 1.59
CA THR A 50 20.17 7.75 1.56
C THR A 50 21.16 8.75 2.16
N THR A 51 22.11 8.29 2.98
CA THR A 51 23.20 9.08 3.58
C THR A 51 24.53 8.96 2.84
N GLY A 52 24.59 8.24 1.71
CA GLY A 52 25.81 8.08 0.90
C GLY A 52 26.74 6.93 1.33
N GLU A 53 26.45 6.23 2.42
CA GLU A 53 27.26 5.11 2.91
C GLU A 53 27.07 3.84 2.06
N VAL A 54 28.11 3.04 1.89
CA VAL A 54 28.01 1.74 1.21
C VAL A 54 27.20 0.76 2.07
N LEU A 55 26.16 0.16 1.48
CA LEU A 55 25.28 -0.79 2.17
C LEU A 55 25.87 -2.22 2.12
N GLU A 56 27.01 -2.47 2.78
CA GLU A 56 27.75 -3.74 2.68
C GLU A 56 26.92 -4.98 3.04
N ILE A 57 26.14 -4.93 4.12
CA ILE A 57 25.28 -6.04 4.56
C ILE A 57 24.19 -6.33 3.53
N ILE A 58 23.54 -5.28 3.01
CA ILE A 58 22.51 -5.43 1.97
C ILE A 58 23.13 -5.94 0.66
N ALA A 59 24.34 -5.48 0.33
CA ALA A 59 25.08 -5.96 -0.84
C ALA A 59 25.45 -7.45 -0.72
N LYS A 60 25.82 -7.92 0.48
CA LYS A 60 26.08 -9.35 0.74
C LYS A 60 24.81 -10.19 0.63
N LEU A 61 23.69 -9.73 1.19
CA LEU A 61 22.37 -10.37 1.04
C LEU A 61 21.89 -10.41 -0.43
N ARG A 62 22.40 -9.51 -1.27
CA ARG A 62 22.04 -9.39 -2.69
C ARG A 62 22.73 -10.39 -3.62
N LYS A 63 23.92 -10.92 -3.28
CA LYS A 63 24.62 -11.92 -4.12
C LYS A 63 23.79 -13.19 -4.40
N ARG A 64 22.71 -13.40 -3.63
CA ARG A 64 21.76 -14.52 -3.78
C ARG A 64 20.45 -14.13 -4.51
N LYS A 65 20.29 -12.90 -5.03
CA LYS A 65 19.02 -12.41 -5.59
C LYS A 65 18.92 -12.69 -7.10
N ARG A 66 17.80 -13.30 -7.54
CA ARG A 66 17.47 -13.54 -8.95
C ARG A 66 17.07 -12.23 -9.64
N ASN A 67 17.39 -12.08 -10.93
CA ASN A 67 16.87 -10.96 -11.74
C ASN A 67 15.45 -11.29 -12.21
N PHE A 68 14.50 -10.43 -11.89
CA PHE A 68 13.10 -10.53 -12.32
C PHE A 68 12.48 -9.14 -12.50
N PRO A 69 11.37 -9.00 -13.25
CA PRO A 69 10.82 -7.71 -13.63
C PRO A 69 10.21 -6.95 -12.44
N THR A 70 10.32 -5.63 -12.46
CA THR A 70 9.60 -4.68 -11.57
C THR A 70 8.47 -3.98 -12.34
N MET A 71 7.62 -3.21 -11.65
CA MET A 71 6.43 -2.49 -12.17
C MET A 71 5.17 -3.34 -12.36
N ALA A 72 5.10 -4.53 -11.75
CA ALA A 72 3.91 -5.38 -11.88
C ALA A 72 2.66 -4.79 -11.22
N GLY A 73 2.82 -3.77 -10.38
CA GLY A 73 1.71 -2.98 -9.85
C GLY A 73 0.79 -2.38 -10.92
N ILE A 74 1.28 -2.21 -12.16
CA ILE A 74 0.44 -1.74 -13.27
C ILE A 74 -0.73 -2.71 -13.57
N ILE A 75 -0.54 -4.01 -13.36
CA ILE A 75 -1.61 -5.01 -13.53
C ILE A 75 -2.74 -4.73 -12.55
N ILE A 76 -2.39 -4.49 -11.28
CA ILE A 76 -3.34 -4.21 -10.20
C ILE A 76 -4.09 -2.92 -10.51
N ILE A 77 -3.36 -1.86 -10.87
CA ILE A 77 -3.96 -0.54 -11.18
C ILE A 77 -4.95 -0.66 -12.33
N LEU A 78 -4.57 -1.33 -13.44
CA LEU A 78 -5.44 -1.49 -14.60
C LEU A 78 -6.68 -2.31 -14.27
N ALA A 79 -6.53 -3.45 -13.59
CA ALA A 79 -7.67 -4.30 -13.22
C ALA A 79 -8.65 -3.55 -12.30
N VAL A 80 -8.14 -2.90 -11.25
CA VAL A 80 -8.97 -2.12 -10.31
C VAL A 80 -9.65 -0.95 -11.00
N THR A 81 -8.93 -0.23 -11.87
CA THR A 81 -9.49 0.92 -12.61
C THR A 81 -10.60 0.48 -13.55
N ILE A 82 -10.39 -0.58 -14.33
CA ILE A 82 -11.40 -1.09 -15.26
C ILE A 82 -12.67 -1.51 -14.50
N VAL A 83 -12.53 -2.31 -13.44
CA VAL A 83 -13.69 -2.77 -12.67
C VAL A 83 -14.40 -1.61 -11.97
N THR A 84 -13.65 -0.69 -11.36
CA THR A 84 -14.25 0.42 -10.60
C THR A 84 -14.95 1.40 -11.53
N VAL A 85 -14.33 1.82 -12.63
CA VAL A 85 -14.91 2.80 -13.56
C VAL A 85 -16.18 2.26 -14.20
N VAL A 86 -16.25 0.96 -14.51
CA VAL A 86 -17.39 0.36 -15.19
C VAL A 86 -18.53 0.02 -14.22
N PHE A 87 -18.23 -0.48 -13.02
CA PHE A 87 -19.23 -1.13 -12.17
C PHE A 87 -19.41 -0.53 -10.76
N ASN A 88 -18.50 0.34 -10.31
CA ASN A 88 -18.46 0.81 -8.92
C ASN A 88 -18.02 2.28 -8.81
N LEU A 89 -18.32 3.09 -9.83
CA LEU A 89 -17.88 4.49 -9.88
C LEU A 89 -18.90 5.38 -9.17
N ASP A 90 -18.56 5.82 -7.97
CA ASP A 90 -19.39 6.66 -7.12
C ASP A 90 -18.60 7.87 -6.64
N ARG A 91 -19.23 9.05 -6.70
CA ARG A 91 -18.56 10.33 -6.43
C ARG A 91 -18.18 10.50 -4.97
N GLU A 92 -19.03 10.05 -4.06
CA GLU A 92 -18.83 10.22 -2.63
C GLU A 92 -17.89 9.17 -2.06
N GLN A 93 -17.84 7.99 -2.69
CA GLN A 93 -17.12 6.84 -2.17
C GLN A 93 -15.84 6.49 -2.94
N THR A 94 -15.91 6.29 -4.27
CA THR A 94 -14.83 5.60 -4.99
C THR A 94 -13.98 6.50 -5.87
N TRP A 95 -14.42 7.72 -6.21
CA TRP A 95 -13.64 8.67 -7.01
C TRP A 95 -12.31 9.03 -6.34
N LEU A 96 -12.35 9.45 -5.08
CA LEU A 96 -11.17 9.91 -4.34
C LEU A 96 -10.12 8.80 -4.13
N PRO A 97 -10.46 7.58 -3.65
CA PRO A 97 -9.47 6.52 -3.48
C PRO A 97 -8.97 5.98 -4.83
N LEU A 98 -9.80 5.95 -5.87
CA LEU A 98 -9.35 5.61 -7.23
C LEU A 98 -8.37 6.65 -7.78
N ALA A 99 -8.63 7.94 -7.57
CA ALA A 99 -7.73 9.02 -7.97
C ALA A 99 -6.40 8.97 -7.20
N ALA A 100 -6.43 8.63 -5.92
CA ALA A 100 -5.22 8.41 -5.13
C ALA A 100 -4.42 7.21 -5.65
N LEU A 101 -5.09 6.09 -5.95
CA LEU A 101 -4.50 4.90 -6.54
C LEU A 101 -3.79 5.22 -7.87
N LEU A 102 -4.47 5.91 -8.78
CA LEU A 102 -3.92 6.33 -10.06
C LEU A 102 -2.77 7.34 -9.89
N GLY A 103 -2.95 8.35 -9.04
CA GLY A 103 -1.96 9.39 -8.77
C GLY A 103 -0.67 8.81 -8.17
N GLY A 104 -0.77 8.01 -7.11
CA GLY A 104 0.36 7.31 -6.50
C GLY A 104 1.03 6.34 -7.50
N GLY A 105 0.22 5.64 -8.30
CA GLY A 105 0.68 4.77 -9.37
C GLY A 105 1.51 5.49 -10.44
N LEU A 106 1.08 6.67 -10.87
CA LEU A 106 1.82 7.51 -11.82
C LEU A 106 3.16 7.97 -11.27
N VAL A 107 3.22 8.40 -10.00
CA VAL A 107 4.48 8.78 -9.36
C VAL A 107 5.44 7.60 -9.31
N GLY A 108 4.93 6.43 -8.89
CA GLY A 108 5.71 5.20 -8.84
C GLY A 108 6.18 4.73 -10.22
N LEU A 109 5.36 4.89 -11.26
CA LEU A 109 5.71 4.57 -12.65
C LEU A 109 6.84 5.44 -13.18
N ILE A 110 6.78 6.75 -12.93
CA ILE A 110 7.85 7.66 -13.30
C ILE A 110 9.16 7.24 -12.62
N ASP A 111 9.11 6.90 -11.33
CA ASP A 111 10.29 6.44 -10.59
C ASP A 111 10.89 5.14 -11.14
N ASP A 112 10.06 4.11 -11.32
CA ASP A 112 10.51 2.81 -11.78
C ASP A 112 11.04 2.87 -13.22
N ILE A 113 10.42 3.65 -14.12
CA ILE A 113 10.93 3.84 -15.49
C ILE A 113 12.31 4.49 -15.46
N LEU A 114 12.51 5.53 -14.65
CA LEU A 114 13.80 6.19 -14.48
C LEU A 114 14.85 5.25 -13.87
N ASN A 115 14.43 4.38 -12.94
CA ASN A 115 15.31 3.37 -12.35
C ASN A 115 15.77 2.32 -13.39
N VAL A 116 14.84 1.78 -14.17
CA VAL A 116 15.11 0.76 -15.19
C VAL A 116 16.00 1.30 -16.32
N ARG A 117 15.77 2.54 -16.75
CA ARG A 117 16.55 3.21 -17.81
C ARG A 117 17.87 3.82 -17.34
N GLY A 118 18.05 4.01 -16.03
CA GLY A 118 19.23 4.67 -15.47
C GLY A 118 20.54 3.91 -15.73
N LYS A 119 21.64 4.63 -15.95
CA LYS A 119 22.96 4.04 -16.23
C LYS A 119 23.62 3.34 -15.02
N GLY A 120 23.02 3.39 -13.83
CA GLY A 120 23.54 2.77 -12.61
C GLY A 120 24.57 3.62 -11.87
N GLU A 121 24.93 4.78 -12.43
CA GLU A 121 25.78 5.79 -11.79
C GLU A 121 24.88 6.84 -11.10
N GLY A 122 25.03 7.01 -9.78
CA GLY A 122 24.28 8.00 -9.00
C GLY A 122 22.95 7.52 -8.40
N VAL A 123 21.94 8.38 -8.43
CA VAL A 123 20.61 8.11 -7.83
C VAL A 123 19.82 7.18 -8.74
N ALA A 124 19.54 5.95 -8.27
CA ALA A 124 18.61 5.05 -8.95
C ALA A 124 17.17 5.55 -8.73
N GLY A 125 16.46 5.90 -9.82
CA GLY A 125 15.12 6.49 -9.78
C GLY A 125 15.12 8.02 -9.58
N LEU A 126 13.99 8.57 -9.14
CA LEU A 126 13.82 9.98 -8.77
C LEU A 126 14.62 10.33 -7.52
N ARG A 127 15.01 11.61 -7.42
CA ARG A 127 15.54 12.17 -6.17
C ARG A 127 14.44 12.16 -5.11
N ALA A 128 14.80 11.81 -3.87
CA ALA A 128 13.85 11.68 -2.77
C ALA A 128 12.97 12.92 -2.54
N PRO A 129 13.49 14.17 -2.59
CA PRO A 129 12.64 15.36 -2.44
C PRO A 129 11.61 15.53 -3.56
N ILE A 130 11.97 15.18 -4.81
CA ILE A 130 11.06 15.27 -5.95
C ILE A 130 9.95 14.23 -5.82
N LYS A 131 10.31 12.99 -5.51
CA LYS A 131 9.35 11.91 -5.26
C LYS A 131 8.38 12.29 -4.13
N PHE A 132 8.90 12.82 -3.03
CA PHE A 132 8.08 13.29 -1.90
C PHE A 132 7.13 14.41 -2.33
N ALA A 133 7.62 15.43 -3.05
CA ALA A 133 6.80 16.53 -3.54
C ALA A 133 5.67 16.06 -4.46
N MET A 134 5.94 15.08 -5.34
CA MET A 134 4.92 14.51 -6.22
C MET A 134 3.81 13.78 -5.42
N ILE A 135 4.18 12.92 -4.47
CA ILE A 135 3.19 12.24 -3.60
C ILE A 135 2.43 13.25 -2.72
N ALA A 136 3.11 14.25 -2.18
CA ALA A 136 2.48 15.32 -1.40
C ALA A 136 1.50 16.14 -2.25
N THR A 137 1.79 16.35 -3.53
CA THR A 137 0.87 17.02 -4.47
C THR A 137 -0.38 16.18 -4.72
N VAL A 138 -0.24 14.88 -4.96
CA VAL A 138 -1.38 13.95 -5.08
C VAL A 138 -2.23 14.00 -3.81
N ALA A 139 -1.59 13.94 -2.64
CA ALA A 139 -2.27 14.02 -1.35
C ALA A 139 -2.95 15.38 -1.10
N ALA A 140 -2.35 16.49 -1.53
CA ALA A 140 -2.91 17.83 -1.39
C ALA A 140 -4.16 18.04 -2.26
N ILE A 141 -4.14 17.55 -3.51
CA ILE A 141 -5.33 17.55 -4.38
C ILE A 141 -6.43 16.70 -3.75
N GLY A 142 -6.07 15.52 -3.22
CA GLY A 142 -6.99 14.65 -2.50
C GLY A 142 -7.59 15.32 -1.26
N ALA A 143 -6.77 16.01 -0.45
CA ALA A 143 -7.22 16.73 0.73
C ALA A 143 -8.17 17.88 0.39
N TRP A 144 -7.89 18.61 -0.69
CA TRP A 144 -8.81 19.64 -1.20
C TRP A 144 -10.16 19.06 -1.57
N PHE A 145 -10.19 17.92 -2.29
CA PHE A 145 -11.44 17.27 -2.66
C PHE A 145 -12.19 16.74 -1.43
N PHE A 146 -11.48 16.06 -0.53
CA PHE A 146 -12.04 15.52 0.71
C PHE A 146 -12.70 16.60 1.58
N TYR A 147 -12.03 17.75 1.75
CA TYR A 147 -12.55 18.84 2.57
C TYR A 147 -13.63 19.66 1.84
N TYR A 148 -13.34 20.18 0.65
CA TYR A 148 -14.23 21.14 -0.03
C TYR A 148 -15.30 20.51 -0.91
N LYS A 149 -15.11 19.28 -1.40
CA LYS A 149 -16.09 18.62 -2.30
C LYS A 149 -16.92 17.56 -1.62
N LEU A 150 -16.36 16.85 -0.63
CA LEU A 150 -17.08 15.87 0.17
C LEU A 150 -17.56 16.43 1.52
N GLY A 151 -17.04 17.58 1.96
CA GLY A 151 -17.54 18.28 3.15
C GLY A 151 -17.07 17.68 4.49
N TYR A 152 -16.05 16.82 4.49
CA TYR A 152 -15.50 16.28 5.73
C TYR A 152 -14.77 17.37 6.52
N THR A 153 -15.10 17.51 7.81
CA THR A 153 -14.48 18.49 8.73
C THR A 153 -14.06 17.91 10.07
N SER A 154 -14.37 16.64 10.33
CA SER A 154 -14.12 15.93 11.59
C SER A 154 -13.36 14.62 11.36
N VAL A 155 -12.81 14.10 12.45
CA VAL A 155 -12.28 12.73 12.53
C VAL A 155 -12.89 12.03 13.73
N GLN A 156 -13.16 10.74 13.60
CA GLN A 156 -13.68 9.94 14.69
C GLN A 156 -12.54 9.32 15.50
N VAL A 157 -12.54 9.55 16.81
CA VAL A 157 -11.63 8.90 17.76
C VAL A 157 -12.37 7.72 18.41
N PRO A 158 -11.85 6.48 18.31
CA PRO A 158 -12.45 5.32 18.97
C PRO A 158 -12.74 5.60 20.46
N PHE A 159 -13.92 5.22 20.93
CA PHE A 159 -14.39 5.39 22.33
C PHE A 159 -14.61 6.84 22.80
N VAL A 160 -14.25 7.84 22.01
CA VAL A 160 -14.41 9.27 22.36
C VAL A 160 -15.48 9.92 21.50
N GLY A 161 -15.56 9.57 20.21
CA GLY A 161 -16.48 10.14 19.24
C GLY A 161 -15.81 11.12 18.27
N ASP A 162 -16.62 11.96 17.62
CA ASP A 162 -16.15 12.86 16.58
C ASP A 162 -15.47 14.12 17.13
N ILE A 163 -14.31 14.43 16.58
CA ILE A 163 -13.56 15.65 16.86
C ILE A 163 -13.51 16.50 15.59
N THR A 164 -14.10 17.69 15.65
CA THR A 164 -14.06 18.66 14.55
C THR A 164 -12.69 19.32 14.48
N LEU A 165 -11.98 19.10 13.37
CA LEU A 165 -10.65 19.67 13.12
C LEU A 165 -10.70 20.91 12.23
N GLY A 166 -11.77 21.08 11.45
CA GLY A 166 -11.88 22.15 10.47
C GLY A 166 -10.70 22.09 9.48
N LEU A 167 -10.03 23.23 9.25
CA LEU A 167 -8.93 23.33 8.29
C LEU A 167 -7.72 22.44 8.63
N TRP A 168 -7.54 22.03 9.90
CA TRP A 168 -6.46 21.12 10.29
C TRP A 168 -6.62 19.71 9.71
N LEU A 169 -7.80 19.37 9.19
CA LEU A 169 -8.02 18.12 8.48
C LEU A 169 -7.21 18.02 7.18
N ILE A 170 -6.94 19.15 6.51
CA ILE A 170 -6.17 19.18 5.25
C ILE A 170 -4.73 18.70 5.46
N PRO A 171 -3.91 19.32 6.34
CA PRO A 171 -2.55 18.84 6.58
C PRO A 171 -2.53 17.43 7.19
N LEU A 172 -3.53 17.05 8.00
CA LEU A 172 -3.66 15.70 8.52
C LEU A 172 -3.88 14.68 7.40
N PHE A 173 -4.81 14.93 6.48
CA PHE A 173 -5.05 14.08 5.31
C PHE A 173 -3.78 13.90 4.47
N ILE A 174 -3.06 14.99 4.21
CA ILE A 174 -1.80 14.96 3.47
C ILE A 174 -0.79 14.06 4.19
N LEU A 175 -0.62 14.26 5.50
CA LEU A 175 0.29 13.46 6.32
C LEU A 175 -0.05 11.96 6.25
N VAL A 176 -1.33 11.62 6.38
CA VAL A 176 -1.81 10.23 6.35
C VAL A 176 -1.51 9.58 5.01
N VAL A 177 -1.95 10.19 3.90
CA VAL A 177 -1.76 9.62 2.55
C VAL A 177 -0.27 9.49 2.20
N VAL A 178 0.54 10.51 2.50
CA VAL A 178 1.98 10.49 2.25
C VAL A 178 2.66 9.43 3.11
N SER A 179 2.35 9.37 4.41
CA SER A 179 2.98 8.41 5.32
C SER A 179 2.61 6.96 4.99
N THR A 180 1.34 6.67 4.68
CA THR A 180 0.90 5.33 4.28
C THR A 180 1.53 4.91 2.95
N GLY A 181 1.56 5.81 1.96
CA GLY A 181 2.23 5.57 0.68
C GLY A 181 3.71 5.19 0.84
N ASN A 182 4.45 5.94 1.67
CA ASN A 182 5.86 5.64 1.94
C ASN A 182 6.02 4.37 2.77
N ALA A 183 5.16 4.11 3.76
CA ALA A 183 5.26 2.92 4.60
C ALA A 183 5.09 1.64 3.78
N VAL A 184 4.09 1.60 2.89
CA VAL A 184 3.89 0.45 1.98
C VAL A 184 5.06 0.29 1.02
N ASN A 185 5.62 1.39 0.47
CA ASN A 185 6.81 1.34 -0.38
C ASN A 185 8.05 0.79 0.35
N ILE A 186 8.26 1.20 1.60
CA ILE A 186 9.36 0.71 2.44
C ILE A 186 9.21 -0.80 2.73
N SER A 187 7.99 -1.29 2.93
CA SER A 187 7.70 -2.70 3.18
C SER A 187 7.76 -3.59 1.93
N ASP A 188 7.73 -3.03 0.70
CA ASP A 188 7.88 -3.78 -0.56
C ASP A 188 9.34 -4.18 -0.83
N GLY A 189 10.00 -4.78 0.17
CA GLY A 189 11.39 -5.23 0.11
C GLY A 189 11.58 -6.74 -0.09
N MET A 190 10.51 -7.52 0.12
CA MET A 190 10.52 -8.99 0.07
C MET A 190 9.32 -9.55 -0.69
N ASP A 191 9.58 -10.64 -1.40
CA ASP A 191 8.61 -11.45 -2.14
C ASP A 191 7.39 -11.79 -1.25
N GLY A 192 6.19 -11.42 -1.70
CA GLY A 192 4.92 -11.66 -1.01
C GLY A 192 4.59 -10.74 0.17
N LEU A 193 5.57 -10.02 0.74
CA LEU A 193 5.34 -9.30 2.00
C LEU A 193 4.28 -8.21 1.88
N SER A 194 4.51 -7.23 1.01
CA SER A 194 3.61 -6.08 0.79
C SER A 194 2.22 -6.54 0.36
N GLY A 195 2.13 -7.47 -0.60
CA GLY A 195 0.87 -7.96 -1.15
C GLY A 195 -0.05 -8.60 -0.11
N GLY A 196 0.48 -9.46 0.77
CA GLY A 196 -0.35 -10.11 1.79
C GLY A 196 -0.75 -9.19 2.93
N LEU A 197 0.15 -8.27 3.34
CA LEU A 197 -0.19 -7.24 4.33
C LEU A 197 -1.27 -6.30 3.79
N LEU A 198 -1.18 -5.88 2.53
CA LEU A 198 -2.20 -5.05 1.87
C LEU A 198 -3.52 -5.80 1.74
N THR A 199 -3.49 -7.08 1.38
CA THR A 199 -4.71 -7.92 1.31
C THR A 199 -5.42 -7.96 2.66
N SER A 200 -4.67 -8.09 3.76
CA SER A 200 -5.21 -8.09 5.12
C SER A 200 -5.77 -6.72 5.50
N ALA A 201 -5.06 -5.64 5.18
CA ALA A 201 -5.49 -4.27 5.50
C ALA A 201 -6.75 -3.86 4.72
N PHE A 202 -6.78 -4.06 3.40
CA PHE A 202 -7.98 -3.81 2.59
C PHE A 202 -9.14 -4.73 3.01
N GLY A 203 -8.86 -5.95 3.48
CA GLY A 203 -9.88 -6.84 4.04
C GLY A 203 -10.55 -6.25 5.28
N ALA A 204 -9.75 -5.73 6.23
CA ALA A 204 -10.29 -5.04 7.40
C ALA A 204 -11.13 -3.82 7.02
N PHE A 205 -10.62 -2.96 6.12
CA PHE A 205 -11.38 -1.79 5.67
C PHE A 205 -12.62 -2.15 4.83
N ALA A 206 -12.61 -3.26 4.08
CA ALA A 206 -13.80 -3.77 3.41
C ALA A 206 -14.88 -4.15 4.42
N VAL A 207 -14.51 -4.87 5.48
CA VAL A 207 -15.44 -5.25 6.56
C VAL A 207 -15.97 -4.01 7.28
N ILE A 208 -15.10 -3.07 7.66
CA ILE A 208 -15.53 -1.81 8.30
C ILE A 208 -16.50 -1.04 7.39
N ALA A 209 -16.17 -0.88 6.11
CA ALA A 209 -17.03 -0.17 5.17
C ALA A 209 -18.39 -0.87 4.95
N LEU A 210 -18.41 -2.20 4.87
CA LEU A 210 -19.66 -2.97 4.78
C LEU A 210 -20.56 -2.73 5.99
N LEU A 211 -19.97 -2.75 7.18
CA LEU A 211 -20.71 -2.56 8.42
C LEU A 211 -21.21 -1.12 8.59
N GLN A 212 -20.50 -0.14 8.02
CA GLN A 212 -20.95 1.26 7.92
C GLN A 212 -22.01 1.51 6.82
N GLY A 213 -22.32 0.51 5.98
CA GLY A 213 -23.18 0.69 4.80
C GLY A 213 -22.52 1.40 3.61
N ASN A 214 -21.20 1.61 3.65
CA ASN A 214 -20.40 2.19 2.56
C ASN A 214 -20.03 1.13 1.51
N PHE A 215 -21.04 0.61 0.80
CA PHE A 215 -20.88 -0.51 -0.14
C PHE A 215 -19.91 -0.22 -1.30
N GLY A 216 -19.82 1.02 -1.79
CA GLY A 216 -18.89 1.40 -2.85
C GLY A 216 -17.43 1.32 -2.39
N ILE A 217 -17.13 1.79 -1.17
CA ILE A 217 -15.80 1.64 -0.56
C ILE A 217 -15.48 0.16 -0.32
N ALA A 218 -16.42 -0.60 0.23
CA ALA A 218 -16.26 -2.04 0.44
C ALA A 218 -15.95 -2.78 -0.87
N ALA A 219 -16.73 -2.49 -1.93
CA ALA A 219 -16.55 -3.04 -3.25
C ALA A 219 -15.19 -2.68 -3.86
N LEU A 220 -14.71 -1.45 -3.67
CA LEU A 220 -13.37 -1.04 -4.10
C LEU A 220 -12.28 -1.81 -3.35
N CYS A 221 -12.38 -1.93 -2.03
CA CYS A 221 -11.44 -2.71 -1.22
C CYS A 221 -11.39 -4.18 -1.67
N LEU A 222 -12.53 -4.83 -1.90
CA LEU A 222 -12.56 -6.21 -2.39
C LEU A 222 -12.07 -6.33 -3.84
N THR A 223 -12.33 -5.34 -4.69
CA THR A 223 -11.78 -5.26 -6.06
C THR A 223 -10.24 -5.22 -6.01
N ILE A 224 -9.67 -4.41 -5.12
CA ILE A 224 -8.22 -4.36 -4.87
C ILE A 224 -7.70 -5.70 -4.37
N ILE A 225 -8.41 -6.35 -3.43
CA ILE A 225 -8.06 -7.70 -2.95
C ILE A 225 -8.04 -8.72 -4.10
N GLY A 226 -9.04 -8.72 -4.98
CA GLY A 226 -9.08 -9.62 -6.13
C GLY A 226 -7.85 -9.49 -7.03
N ALA A 227 -7.48 -8.25 -7.37
CA ALA A 227 -6.28 -7.97 -8.15
C ALA A 227 -4.98 -8.32 -7.39
N LEU A 228 -4.92 -8.09 -6.07
CA LEU A 228 -3.80 -8.46 -5.22
C LEU A 228 -3.61 -9.98 -5.12
N LEU A 229 -4.68 -10.76 -5.06
CA LEU A 229 -4.61 -12.22 -5.03
C LEU A 229 -4.02 -12.78 -6.33
N ALA A 230 -4.39 -12.21 -7.48
CA ALA A 230 -3.76 -12.54 -8.76
C ALA A 230 -2.26 -12.19 -8.76
N TYR A 231 -1.87 -11.03 -8.24
CA TYR A 231 -0.46 -10.65 -8.08
C TYR A 231 0.29 -11.62 -7.15
N LEU A 232 -0.28 -11.95 -5.98
CA LEU A 232 0.32 -12.83 -4.99
C LEU A 232 0.57 -14.23 -5.55
N TRP A 233 -0.33 -14.76 -6.39
CA TRP A 233 -0.14 -16.04 -7.06
C TRP A 233 1.22 -16.15 -7.79
N PHE A 234 1.73 -15.03 -8.33
CA PHE A 234 3.02 -14.98 -9.03
C PHE A 234 4.16 -14.38 -8.21
N ASN A 235 3.86 -13.73 -7.08
CA ASN A 235 4.83 -13.01 -6.25
C ASN A 235 5.21 -13.76 -4.97
N ILE A 236 4.39 -14.68 -4.46
CA ILE A 236 4.78 -15.58 -3.38
C ILE A 236 6.08 -16.31 -3.76
N PRO A 237 7.06 -16.44 -2.84
CA PRO A 237 8.37 -17.00 -3.14
C PRO A 237 8.31 -18.35 -3.88
N PRO A 238 9.09 -18.54 -4.97
CA PRO A 238 10.03 -17.58 -5.56
C PRO A 238 9.37 -16.61 -6.56
N ALA A 239 9.43 -15.29 -6.29
CA ALA A 239 8.69 -14.29 -7.07
C ALA A 239 9.07 -14.25 -8.57
N ARG A 240 8.05 -14.19 -9.44
CA ARG A 240 8.24 -14.01 -10.90
C ARG A 240 8.38 -12.56 -11.30
N PHE A 241 7.82 -11.63 -10.53
CA PHE A 241 7.94 -10.18 -10.73
C PHE A 241 7.69 -9.46 -9.39
N GLN A 242 8.09 -8.20 -9.30
CA GLN A 242 7.84 -7.32 -8.16
C GLN A 242 6.82 -6.23 -8.52
N MET A 243 6.01 -5.84 -7.53
CA MET A 243 5.06 -4.75 -7.63
C MET A 243 5.72 -3.43 -8.07
N GLY A 244 6.86 -3.10 -7.47
CA GLY A 244 7.60 -1.87 -7.76
C GLY A 244 7.01 -0.65 -7.05
N ASP A 245 7.63 0.50 -7.30
CA ASP A 245 7.18 1.79 -6.77
C ASP A 245 5.79 2.13 -7.34
N VAL A 246 5.49 1.71 -8.58
CA VAL A 246 4.15 1.81 -9.20
C VAL A 246 3.06 1.32 -8.26
N GLY A 247 3.15 0.05 -7.86
CA GLY A 247 2.06 -0.53 -7.11
C GLY A 247 2.09 -0.13 -5.65
N SER A 248 3.27 -0.09 -5.03
CA SER A 248 3.39 0.22 -3.60
C SER A 248 2.87 1.63 -3.27
N PHE A 249 3.20 2.66 -4.06
CA PHE A 249 2.60 3.99 -3.88
C PHE A 249 1.11 4.02 -4.22
N SER A 250 0.67 3.34 -5.29
CA SER A 250 -0.75 3.30 -5.65
C SER A 250 -1.62 2.74 -4.50
N LEU A 251 -1.23 1.60 -3.93
CA LEU A 251 -2.01 0.94 -2.90
C LEU A 251 -1.86 1.63 -1.54
N GLY A 252 -0.67 2.13 -1.20
CA GLY A 252 -0.48 2.85 0.06
C GLY A 252 -1.23 4.18 0.11
N THR A 253 -1.25 4.93 -0.99
CA THR A 253 -2.04 6.18 -1.05
C THR A 253 -3.55 5.90 -1.04
N ALA A 254 -4.02 4.90 -1.78
CA ALA A 254 -5.42 4.47 -1.75
C ALA A 254 -5.86 4.00 -0.35
N LEU A 255 -5.02 3.21 0.34
CA LEU A 255 -5.28 2.75 1.70
C LEU A 255 -5.40 3.91 2.69
N GLY A 256 -4.51 4.90 2.60
CA GLY A 256 -4.57 6.11 3.43
C GLY A 256 -5.85 6.91 3.19
N VAL A 257 -6.28 7.04 1.94
CA VAL A 257 -7.55 7.71 1.60
C VAL A 257 -8.77 6.93 2.09
N ILE A 258 -8.78 5.61 1.94
CA ILE A 258 -9.88 4.76 2.43
C ILE A 258 -10.02 4.91 3.95
N ALA A 259 -8.92 4.91 4.70
CA ALA A 259 -8.97 5.13 6.14
C ALA A 259 -9.56 6.50 6.54
N MET A 260 -9.34 7.53 5.72
CA MET A 260 -9.94 8.85 5.92
C MET A 260 -11.44 8.85 5.59
N LEU A 261 -11.85 8.19 4.50
CA LEU A 261 -13.25 8.14 4.07
C LEU A 261 -14.14 7.29 4.98
N THR A 262 -13.63 6.19 5.53
CA THR A 262 -14.35 5.39 6.53
C THR A 262 -14.31 6.02 7.93
N ASN A 263 -13.75 7.23 8.07
CA ASN A 263 -13.54 7.92 9.34
C ASN A 263 -12.72 7.11 10.38
N SER A 264 -11.99 6.09 9.92
CA SER A 264 -11.29 5.11 10.76
C SER A 264 -9.79 5.38 10.85
N LEU A 265 -9.38 6.65 10.79
CA LEU A 265 -7.99 7.09 10.76
C LEU A 265 -7.15 6.43 11.87
N PHE A 266 -7.64 6.43 13.10
CA PHE A 266 -6.89 5.90 14.25
C PHE A 266 -6.79 4.37 14.27
N LEU A 267 -7.58 3.67 13.45
CA LEU A 267 -7.47 2.23 13.28
C LEU A 267 -6.40 1.87 12.24
N LEU A 268 -6.03 2.78 11.34
CA LEU A 268 -5.04 2.52 10.29
C LEU A 268 -3.66 2.10 10.85
N PRO A 269 -3.07 2.74 11.87
CA PRO A 269 -1.81 2.29 12.44
C PRO A 269 -1.90 0.91 13.12
N ILE A 270 -3.09 0.52 13.58
CA ILE A 270 -3.33 -0.78 14.21
C ILE A 270 -3.46 -1.85 13.13
N ILE A 271 -4.33 -1.65 12.15
CA ILE A 271 -4.53 -2.54 10.99
C ILE A 271 -3.22 -2.70 10.21
N GLY A 272 -2.52 -1.59 9.99
CA GLY A 272 -1.26 -1.51 9.26
C GLY A 272 -0.01 -1.60 10.14
N LEU A 273 -0.08 -2.20 11.34
CA LEU A 273 1.02 -2.17 12.32
C LEU A 273 2.37 -2.61 11.74
N VAL A 274 2.37 -3.61 10.86
CA VAL A 274 3.60 -4.08 10.21
C VAL A 274 4.19 -3.00 9.30
N PHE A 275 3.38 -2.27 8.53
CA PHE A 275 3.85 -1.12 7.73
C PHE A 275 4.41 -0.01 8.62
N VAL A 276 3.75 0.24 9.76
CA VAL A 276 4.22 1.23 10.75
C VAL A 276 5.56 0.81 11.35
N ALA A 277 5.73 -0.45 11.73
CA ALA A 277 6.98 -0.98 12.28
C ALA A 277 8.11 -0.94 11.24
N GLU A 278 7.80 -1.24 9.99
CA GLU A 278 8.73 -1.18 8.86
C GLU A 278 9.22 0.25 8.59
N ALA A 279 8.30 1.20 8.42
CA ALA A 279 8.64 2.61 8.24
C ALA A 279 9.32 3.22 9.47
N GLY A 280 8.80 2.91 10.66
CA GLY A 280 9.30 3.41 11.94
C GLY A 280 10.70 2.91 12.25
N SER A 281 11.00 1.63 12.00
CA SER A 281 12.36 1.09 12.17
C SER A 281 13.37 1.77 11.25
N SER A 282 12.99 2.08 10.01
CA SER A 282 13.82 2.87 9.09
C SER A 282 14.06 4.29 9.60
N LEU A 283 13.00 4.98 10.06
CA LEU A 283 13.10 6.33 10.62
C LEU A 283 14.01 6.36 11.86
N ILE A 284 13.79 5.46 12.82
CA ILE A 284 14.61 5.30 14.03
C ILE A 284 16.07 5.09 13.66
N GLN A 285 16.34 4.22 12.69
CA GLN A 285 17.70 3.95 12.22
C GLN A 285 18.37 5.20 11.62
N ILE A 286 17.66 5.97 10.79
CA ILE A 286 18.17 7.19 10.17
C ILE A 286 18.46 8.25 11.24
N VAL A 287 17.52 8.48 12.15
CA VAL A 287 17.66 9.45 13.25
C VAL A 287 18.82 9.04 14.17
N SER A 288 18.92 7.77 14.54
CA SER A 288 19.99 7.28 15.40
C SER A 288 21.38 7.48 14.77
N LYS A 289 21.53 7.16 13.48
CA LYS A 289 22.79 7.41 12.77
C LYS A 289 23.14 8.89 12.66
N ARG A 290 22.14 9.76 12.45
CA ARG A 290 22.35 11.20 12.27
C ARG A 290 22.76 11.91 13.55
N PHE A 291 22.13 11.58 14.68
CA PHE A 291 22.33 12.29 15.95
C PHE A 291 23.21 11.54 16.95
N PHE A 292 23.19 10.21 16.94
CA PHE A 292 23.91 9.37 17.91
C PHE A 292 25.04 8.56 17.26
N HIS A 293 25.21 8.65 15.93
CA HIS A 293 26.25 7.96 15.16
C HIS A 293 26.34 6.45 15.40
N ARG A 294 25.23 5.81 15.81
CA ARG A 294 25.14 4.37 16.08
C ARG A 294 23.95 3.74 15.36
N LYS A 295 24.04 2.43 15.11
CA LYS A 295 22.94 1.64 14.54
C LYS A 295 22.08 1.07 15.67
N VAL A 296 20.76 1.14 15.53
CA VAL A 296 19.81 0.49 16.46
C VAL A 296 19.51 -0.93 15.99
N PHE A 297 19.23 -1.08 14.70
CA PHE A 297 19.03 -2.36 14.03
C PHE A 297 20.26 -2.74 13.19
N ILE A 298 20.55 -4.04 13.07
CA ILE A 298 21.59 -4.58 12.16
C ILE A 298 21.42 -4.02 10.73
N ALA A 299 20.20 -4.08 10.21
CA ALA A 299 19.78 -3.44 8.96
C ALA A 299 18.33 -2.96 9.13
N ALA A 300 17.97 -1.86 8.48
CA ALA A 300 16.59 -1.36 8.41
C ALA A 300 16.13 -1.33 6.94
N PRO A 301 14.85 -1.60 6.65
CA PRO A 301 13.72 -1.84 7.58
C PRO A 301 13.79 -3.14 8.39
N ILE A 302 12.89 -3.33 9.35
CA ILE A 302 12.97 -4.41 10.35
C ILE A 302 12.99 -5.81 9.72
N HIS A 303 12.37 -6.04 8.56
CA HIS A 303 12.53 -7.34 7.88
C HIS A 303 13.98 -7.64 7.47
N HIS A 304 14.77 -6.63 7.09
CA HIS A 304 16.19 -6.82 6.82
C HIS A 304 16.99 -7.11 8.08
N HIS A 305 16.55 -6.61 9.24
CA HIS A 305 17.13 -6.99 10.54
C HIS A 305 16.99 -8.50 10.77
N PHE A 306 15.77 -9.05 10.64
CA PHE A 306 15.54 -10.48 10.83
C PHE A 306 16.27 -11.34 9.79
N ASN A 307 16.31 -10.90 8.52
CA ASN A 307 17.06 -11.60 7.48
C ASN A 307 18.58 -11.58 7.74
N ALA A 308 19.10 -10.54 8.38
CA ALA A 308 20.50 -10.47 8.80
C ALA A 308 20.81 -11.33 10.04
N GLN A 309 19.79 -11.79 10.77
CA GLN A 309 19.86 -12.80 11.82
C GLN A 309 19.60 -14.23 11.28
N ASP A 310 19.79 -14.42 9.98
CA ASP A 310 19.65 -15.71 9.29
C ASP A 310 18.22 -16.30 9.29
N TRP A 311 17.18 -15.49 9.49
CA TRP A 311 15.81 -15.95 9.24
C TRP A 311 15.54 -16.07 7.73
N PRO A 312 14.99 -17.21 7.24
CA PRO A 312 14.56 -17.34 5.85
C PRO A 312 13.53 -16.27 5.45
N LYS A 313 13.61 -15.78 4.21
CA LYS A 313 12.71 -14.71 3.72
C LYS A 313 11.24 -15.13 3.73
N GLU A 314 11.00 -16.39 3.39
CA GLU A 314 9.69 -17.04 3.40
C GLU A 314 9.13 -17.03 4.83
N LYS A 315 9.97 -17.38 5.81
CA LYS A 315 9.61 -17.38 7.24
C LYS A 315 9.24 -15.98 7.72
N ILE A 316 10.02 -14.96 7.35
CA ILE A 316 9.72 -13.57 7.75
C ILE A 316 8.39 -13.12 7.12
N THR A 317 8.22 -13.36 5.82
CA THR A 317 7.01 -13.01 5.06
C THR A 317 5.76 -13.63 5.68
N MET A 318 5.76 -14.95 5.91
CA MET A 318 4.61 -15.65 6.49
C MET A 318 4.31 -15.20 7.92
N ARG A 319 5.34 -14.94 8.74
CA ARG A 319 5.13 -14.44 10.10
C ARG A 319 4.54 -13.03 10.10
N PHE A 320 4.99 -12.17 9.20
CA PHE A 320 4.48 -10.81 9.09
C PHE A 320 3.05 -10.81 8.57
N TRP A 321 2.67 -11.74 7.68
CA TRP A 321 1.28 -11.95 7.29
C TRP A 321 0.40 -12.33 8.48
N VAL A 322 0.82 -13.29 9.30
CA VAL A 322 0.07 -13.69 10.51
C VAL A 322 -0.12 -12.50 11.44
N ILE A 323 0.94 -11.73 11.70
CA ILE A 323 0.84 -10.51 12.53
C ILE A 323 -0.13 -9.52 11.90
N GLY A 324 -0.01 -9.26 10.58
CA GLY A 324 -0.90 -8.35 9.85
C GLY A 324 -2.37 -8.77 9.91
N GLN A 325 -2.67 -10.07 9.79
CA GLN A 325 -4.04 -10.60 9.89
C GLN A 325 -4.62 -10.47 11.30
N VAL A 326 -3.82 -10.77 12.34
CA VAL A 326 -4.22 -10.56 13.73
C VAL A 326 -4.49 -9.08 13.99
N CYS A 327 -3.60 -8.19 13.55
CA CYS A 327 -3.76 -6.74 13.64
C CYS A 327 -4.98 -6.22 12.90
N ALA A 328 -5.27 -6.75 11.71
CA ALA A 328 -6.47 -6.45 10.94
C ALA A 328 -7.74 -6.85 11.71
N ALA A 329 -7.78 -8.06 12.28
CA ALA A 329 -8.89 -8.51 13.11
C ALA A 329 -9.09 -7.64 14.36
N VAL A 330 -8.01 -7.30 15.07
CA VAL A 330 -8.05 -6.36 16.20
C VAL A 330 -8.57 -4.99 15.77
N GLY A 331 -8.16 -4.50 14.60
CA GLY A 331 -8.67 -3.24 14.05
C GLY A 331 -10.19 -3.27 13.82
N VAL A 332 -10.73 -4.37 13.27
CA VAL A 332 -12.18 -4.55 13.10
C VAL A 332 -12.89 -4.63 14.46
N ILE A 333 -12.33 -5.35 15.44
CA ILE A 333 -12.89 -5.41 16.81
C ILE A 333 -12.97 -4.01 17.42
N LEU A 334 -11.91 -3.20 17.26
CA LEU A 334 -11.89 -1.83 17.75
C LEU A 334 -12.85 -0.91 16.99
N ALA A 335 -13.10 -1.16 15.71
CA ALA A 335 -14.12 -0.43 14.96
C ALA A 335 -15.52 -0.68 15.56
N LEU A 336 -15.85 -1.96 15.78
CA LEU A 336 -17.12 -2.39 16.37
C LEU A 336 -17.30 -1.87 17.81
N ALA A 337 -16.26 -1.99 18.65
CA ALA A 337 -16.34 -1.57 20.05
C ALA A 337 -16.23 -0.05 20.23
N GLY A 338 -15.53 0.62 19.32
CA GLY A 338 -15.18 2.04 19.41
C GLY A 338 -16.19 3.00 18.77
N GLY A 339 -17.31 2.48 18.27
CA GLY A 339 -18.41 3.25 17.67
C GLY A 339 -18.19 3.68 16.21
N HIS A 340 -17.23 3.09 15.49
CA HIS A 340 -16.96 3.38 14.07
C HIS A 340 -17.94 2.68 13.13
N VAL A 341 -18.78 1.81 13.67
CA VAL A 341 -19.78 0.98 13.01
C VAL A 341 -21.06 1.06 13.82
#